data_AF-A0A366XP82-F1
#
_entry.id   AF-A0A366XP82-F1
#
_cell.length_a   1.000
_cell.length_b   1.000
_cell.length_c   1.000
_cell.angle_alpha   90.00
_cell.angle_beta   90.00
_cell.angle_gamma   90.00
#
_symmetry.space_group_name_H-M   'P 1'
#
loop_
_entity.id
_entity.type
_entity.pdbx_description
1 polymer ?
#
loop_
_entity_poly.entity_id
_entity_poly.type
_entity_poly.pdbx_seq_one_letter_code
_entity_poly.pdbx_strand_id
1 'polypeptide(L)' 'MEKQTNMPDFKELNDRIILNASSSPSIGAKTNLDIKNNTENNPYLSKEKEIEDREEVNRFFTN' A
#
# COMPACT_ATOMS: atom_id res chain seq x y z
N MET A 1 12.66 -3.27 -47.78
CA MET A 1 11.95 -2.74 -46.59
C MET A 1 11.41 -3.93 -45.85
N GLU A 2 12.04 -4.32 -44.74
CA GLU A 2 11.56 -5.43 -43.92
C GLU A 2 10.27 -5.02 -43.22
N LYS A 3 9.20 -5.76 -43.49
CA LYS A 3 7.89 -5.57 -42.87
C LYS A 3 8.03 -5.98 -41.41
N GLN A 4 7.91 -5.04 -40.48
CA GLN A 4 7.80 -5.33 -39.05
C GLN A 4 6.46 -6.04 -38.81
N THR A 5 6.42 -7.37 -39.01
CA THR A 5 5.16 -8.12 -39.07
C THR A 5 4.57 -8.51 -37.72
N ASN A 6 5.24 -8.26 -36.59
CA ASN A 6 4.83 -8.85 -35.30
C ASN A 6 4.94 -7.92 -34.09
N MET A 7 4.94 -6.59 -34.26
CA MET A 7 4.80 -5.70 -33.11
C MET A 7 3.29 -5.48 -32.83
N PRO A 8 2.78 -5.80 -31.64
CA PRO A 8 1.40 -5.48 -31.28
C PRO A 8 1.18 -3.97 -31.32
N ASP A 9 0.02 -3.53 -31.80
CA ASP A 9 -0.31 -2.10 -31.89
C ASP A 9 -0.97 -1.56 -30.61
N PHE A 10 -1.17 -2.43 -29.61
CA PHE A 10 -1.64 -2.14 -28.25
C PHE A 10 -2.99 -1.43 -28.16
N LYS A 11 -3.83 -1.55 -29.19
CA LYS A 11 -5.14 -0.88 -29.22
C LYS A 11 -6.21 -1.65 -28.47
N GLU A 12 -6.11 -2.97 -28.47
CA GLU A 12 -7.02 -3.85 -27.77
C GLU A 12 -6.35 -4.41 -26.50
N LEU A 13 -7.16 -4.73 -25.48
CA LEU A 13 -6.65 -5.32 -24.23
C LEU A 13 -5.88 -6.62 -24.48
N ASN A 14 -6.32 -7.37 -25.50
CA ASN A 14 -5.74 -8.65 -25.91
C ASN A 14 -4.39 -8.50 -26.64
N ASP A 15 -4.04 -7.29 -27.10
CA ASP A 15 -2.72 -6.99 -27.68
C ASP A 15 -1.64 -6.86 -26.59
N ARG A 16 -2.05 -6.74 -25.32
CA ARG A 16 -1.13 -6.75 -24.20
C ARG A 16 -0.74 -8.20 -23.91
N ILE A 17 0.56 -8.46 -23.80
CA ILE A 17 1.08 -9.72 -23.28
C ILE A 17 0.72 -9.79 -21.79
N ILE A 18 -0.50 -10.24 -21.49
CA ILE A 18 -0.94 -10.60 -20.15
C ILE A 18 -0.57 -12.07 -19.99
N LEU A 19 0.62 -12.33 -19.46
CA LEU A 19 0.99 -13.69 -19.09
C LEU A 19 -0.02 -14.18 -18.05
N ASN A 20 -0.56 -15.38 -18.27
CA ASN A 20 -1.40 -16.03 -17.27
C ASN A 20 -0.66 -16.09 -15.93
N ALA A 21 -1.41 -15.99 -14.84
CA ALA A 21 -0.83 -16.16 -13.50
C ALA A 21 -0.02 -17.46 -13.47
N SER A 22 1.24 -17.37 -13.01
CA SER A 22 2.10 -18.54 -12.91
C SER A 22 1.42 -19.62 -12.06
N SER A 23 1.36 -20.85 -12.55
CA SER A 23 0.84 -22.00 -11.80
C SER A 23 1.77 -22.45 -10.67
N SER A 24 2.95 -21.82 -10.56
CA SER A 24 3.95 -22.15 -9.57
C SER A 24 3.72 -21.40 -8.25
N PRO A 25 4.08 -21.98 -7.09
CA PRO A 25 3.98 -21.30 -5.81
C PRO A 25 4.79 -20.00 -5.77
N SER A 26 4.20 -18.94 -5.22
CA SER A 26 4.89 -17.67 -4.97
C SER A 26 5.30 -17.56 -3.50
N ILE A 27 6.54 -17.16 -3.26
CA ILE A 27 7.07 -16.87 -1.91
C ILE A 27 7.07 -15.36 -1.73
N GLY A 28 6.25 -14.86 -0.80
CA GLY A 28 6.21 -13.46 -0.41
C GLY A 28 6.72 -13.29 1.01
N ALA A 29 7.79 -12.52 1.21
CA ALA A 29 8.25 -12.13 2.53
C ALA A 29 7.35 -10.99 3.05
N LYS A 30 6.42 -11.30 3.96
CA LYS A 30 5.69 -10.26 4.69
C LYS A 30 6.60 -9.70 5.77
N THR A 31 7.00 -8.44 5.61
CA THR A 31 7.67 -7.70 6.68
C THR A 31 6.63 -7.15 7.65
N ASN A 32 6.84 -7.29 8.96
CA ASN A 32 5.98 -6.67 9.98
C ASN A 32 6.28 -5.17 10.16
N LEU A 33 6.51 -4.45 9.05
CA LEU A 33 6.95 -3.05 9.05
C LEU A 33 5.82 -2.07 9.36
N ASP A 34 4.57 -2.49 9.13
CA ASP A 34 3.40 -1.70 9.45
C ASP A 34 2.77 -2.23 10.75
N ILE A 35 3.18 -1.65 11.87
CA ILE A 35 2.42 -1.81 13.12
C ILE A 35 0.97 -1.38 12.84
N LYS A 36 0.01 -2.24 13.22
CA LYS A 36 -1.43 -1.97 12.98
C LYS A 36 -1.87 -0.63 13.56
N ASN A 37 -1.20 -0.22 14.63
CA ASN A 37 -1.40 1.04 15.27
C ASN A 37 -0.05 1.62 15.69
N ASN A 38 0.16 2.90 15.37
CA ASN A 38 1.33 3.66 15.80
C ASN A 38 1.31 3.97 17.31
N THR A 39 0.31 3.54 18.05
CA THR A 39 0.25 3.67 19.52
C THR A 39 0.88 2.51 20.28
N GLU A 40 1.01 1.32 19.67
CA GLU A 40 1.42 0.11 20.41
C GLU A 40 2.92 0.05 20.73
N ASN A 41 3.77 0.66 19.89
CA ASN A 41 5.23 0.59 20.02
C ASN A 41 5.93 1.94 19.79
N ASN A 42 5.23 3.05 20.05
CA ASN A 42 5.82 4.37 19.87
C ASN A 42 6.51 4.86 21.14
N PRO A 43 7.85 4.99 21.15
CA PRO A 43 8.61 5.43 22.32
C PRO A 43 8.34 6.88 22.72
N TYR A 44 7.69 7.65 21.85
CA TYR A 44 7.27 9.03 22.11
C TYR A 44 5.85 9.13 22.67
N LEU A 45 5.09 8.02 22.70
CA LEU A 45 3.72 8.00 23.21
C LEU A 45 3.71 7.64 24.70
N SER A 46 3.70 8.65 25.56
CA SER A 46 3.37 8.50 26.98
C SER A 46 1.85 8.45 27.17
N LYS A 47 1.34 7.46 27.91
CA LYS A 47 -0.11 7.25 28.12
C LYS A 47 -0.81 8.48 28.71
N GLU A 48 -0.13 9.27 29.54
CA GLU A 48 -0.72 10.51 30.07
C GLU A 48 -0.92 11.58 28.99
N LYS A 49 0.04 11.74 28.06
CA LYS A 49 -0.06 12.71 26.96
C LYS A 49 -1.14 12.35 25.94
N GLU A 50 -1.36 11.06 25.68
CA GLU A 50 -2.40 10.63 24.73
C GLU A 50 -3.80 11.10 25.15
N ILE A 51 -4.07 11.12 26.45
CA ILE A 51 -5.35 11.58 27.01
C ILE A 51 -5.44 13.11 26.91
N GLU A 52 -4.37 13.82 27.26
CA GLU A 52 -4.30 15.29 27.21
C GLU A 52 -4.44 15.82 25.76
N ASP A 53 -3.72 15.24 24.82
CA ASP A 53 -3.74 15.61 23.40
C ASP A 53 -5.12 15.39 22.78
N ARG A 54 -5.80 14.28 23.12
CA ARG A 54 -7.16 14.01 22.63
C ARG A 54 -8.18 15.02 23.14
N GLU A 55 -8.10 15.38 24.41
CA GLU A 55 -8.97 16.37 25.02
C GLU A 55 -8.75 17.78 24.42
N GLU A 56 -7.52 18.14 24.10
CA GLU A 56 -7.19 19.41 23.42
C GLU A 56 -7.74 19.46 21.99
N VAL A 57 -7.54 18.40 21.20
CA VAL A 57 -8.07 18.30 19.84
C VAL A 57 -9.60 18.40 19.83
N ASN A 58 -10.28 17.70 20.74
CA ASN A 58 -11.74 17.76 20.84
C ASN A 58 -12.24 19.16 21.20
N ARG A 59 -11.54 19.88 22.08
CA ARG A 59 -11.87 21.28 22.41
C ARG A 59 -11.74 22.21 21.21
N PHE A 60 -10.72 22.01 20.36
CA PHE A 60 -10.50 22.83 19.17
C PHE A 60 -11.66 22.77 18.16
N PHE A 61 -12.30 21.61 17.99
CA PHE A 61 -13.38 21.42 17.01
C PHE A 61 -14.79 21.70 17.55
N THR A 62 -14.94 21.91 18.86
CA THR A 62 -16.25 22.11 19.51
C THR A 62 -16.55 23.59 19.79
N ASN A 63 -15.64 24.50 19.40
CA ASN A 63 -15.72 25.93 19.68
C ASN A 63 -16.07 26.76 18.45
#